data_AF-A0A6N8UML0-F1
#
_entry.id   AF-A0A6N8UML0-F1
#
_cell.length_a   1.000
_cell.length_b   1.000
_cell.length_c   1.000
_cell.angle_alpha   90.00
_cell.angle_beta   90.00
_cell.angle_gamma   90.00
#
_symmetry.space_group_name_H-M   'P 1'
#
loop_
_entity.id
_entity.type
_entity.pdbx_description
1 polymer ?
#
loop_
_entity_poly.entity_id
_entity_poly.type
_entity_poly.pdbx_seq_one_letter_code
_entity_poly.pdbx_strand_id
1 'polypeptide(L)'
;GVYDAESESFEKSLVFSGRNALQELLGSSKVTEVSIRLKTRYAQKEDFEQVRDSFLELDVLDWQQANPIVAFMYNTVNLVIYIWLGIVLGALVFGLVNTLITAVLERIREFGLFRAVGMRPRIIIAQVVSESVCLMLLGIVFGVTGSLLIFAWLHNGIDLSAFASGVEMMGMSSQMKPALVAHDVLVVVLVSVVLAVVASFYPARRAVRMNPLDALRH
;
A
#
# COMPACT_ATOMS: atom_id res chain seq x y z
N GLY A 1 5.46 -25.68 32.32
CA GLY A 1 4.89 -24.35 32.63
C GLY A 1 3.81 -24.06 31.62
N VAL A 2 2.78 -23.33 32.00
CA VAL A 2 1.76 -22.85 31.05
C VAL A 2 2.40 -21.74 30.22
N TYR A 3 2.37 -21.87 28.90
CA TYR A 3 2.83 -20.86 27.98
C TYR A 3 1.61 -20.01 27.62
N ASP A 4 1.65 -18.71 27.91
CA ASP A 4 0.61 -17.75 27.53
C ASP A 4 0.75 -17.51 26.02
N ALA A 5 -0.13 -18.11 25.21
CA ALA A 5 -0.16 -17.86 23.77
C ALA A 5 -1.16 -16.73 23.48
N GLU A 6 -0.89 -15.92 22.46
CA GLU A 6 -1.75 -14.77 22.09
C GLU A 6 -3.16 -15.18 21.58
N SER A 7 -3.50 -16.47 21.55
CA SER A 7 -4.81 -17.01 21.13
C SER A 7 -5.19 -18.26 21.93
N GLU A 8 -6.41 -18.28 22.49
CA GLU A 8 -6.96 -19.39 23.28
C GLU A 8 -7.09 -20.70 22.46
N SER A 9 -7.27 -20.59 21.14
CA SER A 9 -7.30 -21.73 20.21
C SER A 9 -5.94 -22.43 20.08
N PHE A 10 -4.85 -21.65 20.12
CA PHE A 10 -3.49 -22.17 20.08
C PHE A 10 -3.12 -22.90 21.38
N GLU A 11 -3.55 -22.37 22.53
CA GLU A 11 -3.29 -23.01 23.83
C GLU A 11 -3.98 -24.37 23.97
N LYS A 12 -5.17 -24.53 23.38
CA LYS A 12 -5.94 -25.78 23.46
C LYS A 12 -5.49 -26.84 22.47
N SER A 13 -4.74 -26.47 21.43
CA SER A 13 -4.36 -27.39 20.33
C SER A 13 -2.88 -27.78 20.32
N LEU A 14 -2.00 -27.03 21.00
CA LEU A 14 -0.55 -27.23 20.95
C LEU A 14 0.05 -27.45 22.33
N VAL A 15 0.92 -28.46 22.43
CA VAL A 15 1.71 -28.74 23.64
C VAL A 15 3.19 -28.57 23.30
N PHE A 16 3.87 -27.73 24.06
CA PHE A 16 5.31 -27.49 23.91
C PHE A 16 6.10 -28.28 24.95
N SER A 17 7.15 -28.98 24.52
CA SER A 17 8.08 -29.70 25.40
C SER A 17 9.49 -29.69 24.82
N GLY A 18 10.49 -29.94 25.67
CA GLY A 18 11.89 -29.97 25.24
C GLY A 18 12.16 -31.12 24.27
N ARG A 19 12.95 -30.87 23.22
CA ARG A 19 13.25 -31.85 22.16
C ARG A 19 13.72 -33.20 22.73
N ASN A 20 14.67 -33.19 23.65
CA ASN A 20 15.23 -34.42 24.21
C ASN A 20 14.17 -35.23 24.97
N ALA A 21 13.29 -34.56 25.73
CA ALA A 21 12.23 -35.23 26.48
C ALA A 21 11.17 -35.85 25.55
N LEU A 22 10.82 -35.17 24.45
CA LEU A 22 9.92 -35.71 23.43
C LEU A 22 10.54 -36.89 22.68
N GLN A 23 11.83 -36.82 22.35
CA GLN A 23 12.53 -37.91 21.67
C GLN A 23 12.66 -39.15 22.55
N GLU A 24 12.88 -38.97 23.86
CA GLU A 24 12.89 -40.06 24.85
C GLU A 24 11.49 -40.67 25.02
N LEU A 25 10.46 -39.82 25.15
CA LEU A 25 9.07 -40.26 25.30
C LEU A 25 8.51 -40.98 24.07
N LEU A 26 8.88 -40.51 22.86
CA LEU A 26 8.44 -41.10 21.59
C LEU A 26 9.36 -42.24 21.11
N GLY A 27 10.49 -42.47 21.78
CA GLY A 27 11.47 -43.49 21.40
C GLY A 27 12.09 -43.28 20.01
N SER A 28 12.18 -42.02 19.55
CA SER A 28 12.66 -41.68 18.20
C SER A 28 13.53 -40.44 18.21
N SER A 29 14.64 -40.48 17.47
CA SER A 29 15.52 -39.32 17.25
C SER A 29 15.19 -38.51 16.00
N LYS A 30 14.18 -38.94 15.21
CA LYS A 30 13.81 -38.28 13.95
C LYS A 30 13.12 -36.94 14.20
N VAL A 31 13.42 -35.96 13.36
CA VAL A 31 12.75 -34.65 13.34
C VAL A 31 11.85 -34.60 12.11
N THR A 32 10.58 -34.23 12.32
CA THR A 32 9.58 -34.16 11.25
C THR A 32 9.68 -32.87 10.45
N GLU A 33 9.89 -31.73 11.11
CA GLU A 33 9.91 -30.41 10.49
C GLU A 33 10.93 -29.51 11.18
N VAL A 34 11.58 -28.65 10.38
CA VAL A 34 12.42 -27.56 10.86
C VAL A 34 11.91 -26.26 10.25
N SER A 35 11.26 -25.42 11.06
CA SER A 35 10.76 -24.12 10.60
C SER A 35 11.85 -23.05 10.78
N ILE A 36 12.24 -22.39 9.70
CA ILE A 36 13.25 -21.31 9.72
C ILE A 36 12.52 -19.97 9.56
N ARG A 37 12.73 -19.05 10.50
CA ARG A 37 12.22 -17.67 10.41
C ARG A 37 13.33 -16.75 9.94
N LEU A 38 13.16 -16.17 8.75
CA LEU A 38 14.07 -15.16 8.23
C LEU A 38 13.95 -13.85 9.03
N LYS A 39 15.07 -13.13 9.18
CA LYS A 39 15.08 -11.82 9.86
C LYS A 39 14.39 -10.74 9.01
N THR A 40 14.43 -10.89 7.69
CA THR A 40 13.76 -9.99 6.75
C THR A 40 12.27 -10.31 6.71
N ARG A 41 11.42 -9.31 6.92
CA ARG A 41 9.96 -9.48 6.96
C ARG A 41 9.36 -9.86 5.60
N TYR A 42 9.99 -9.41 4.51
CA TYR A 42 9.68 -9.81 3.15
C TYR A 42 10.87 -10.59 2.62
N ALA A 43 10.80 -11.92 2.75
CA ALA A 43 11.77 -12.79 2.11
C ALA A 43 11.70 -12.55 0.60
N GLN A 44 12.84 -12.24 -0.01
CA GLN A 44 12.91 -12.20 -1.47
C GLN A 44 12.86 -13.63 -1.99
N LYS A 45 12.38 -13.79 -3.23
CA LYS A 45 12.36 -15.10 -3.87
C LYS A 45 13.75 -15.76 -3.87
N GLU A 46 14.78 -14.93 -4.00
CA GLU A 46 16.19 -15.31 -3.94
C GLU A 46 16.60 -15.90 -2.57
N ASP A 47 16.04 -15.41 -1.47
CA ASP A 47 16.33 -15.93 -0.12
C ASP A 47 15.80 -17.38 0.01
N PHE A 48 14.61 -17.64 -0.52
CA PHE A 48 14.02 -18.98 -0.53
C PHE A 48 14.79 -19.93 -1.43
N GLU A 49 15.16 -19.48 -2.63
CA GLU A 49 15.95 -20.28 -3.58
C GLU A 49 17.32 -20.66 -2.98
N GLN A 50 18.01 -19.73 -2.30
CA GLN A 50 19.27 -20.03 -1.62
C GLN A 50 19.13 -21.10 -0.52
N VAL A 51 18.07 -21.02 0.29
CA VAL A 51 17.81 -22.01 1.34
C VAL A 51 17.49 -23.37 0.72
N ARG A 52 16.62 -23.40 -0.29
CA ARG A 52 16.25 -24.64 -1.00
C ARG A 52 17.49 -25.30 -1.63
N ASP A 53 18.32 -24.51 -2.30
CA ASP A 53 19.50 -25.02 -2.99
C ASP A 53 20.60 -25.50 -2.00
N SER A 54 20.57 -25.01 -0.75
CA SER A 54 21.46 -25.49 0.33
C SER A 54 21.00 -26.82 0.94
N PHE A 55 19.74 -27.22 0.77
CA PHE A 55 19.14 -28.40 1.39
C PHE A 55 18.45 -29.29 0.35
N LEU A 56 19.23 -29.80 -0.62
CA LEU A 56 18.73 -30.60 -1.76
C LEU A 56 18.06 -31.94 -1.38
N GLU A 57 18.36 -32.47 -0.20
CA GLU A 57 17.79 -33.75 0.30
C GLU A 57 16.50 -33.56 1.12
N LEU A 58 16.08 -32.31 1.37
CA LEU A 58 14.92 -31.97 2.19
C LEU A 58 13.87 -31.25 1.34
N ASP A 59 12.59 -31.49 1.66
CA ASP A 59 11.50 -30.73 1.06
C ASP A 59 11.42 -29.36 1.75
N VAL A 60 11.85 -28.32 1.04
CA VAL A 60 11.87 -26.94 1.54
C VAL A 60 10.62 -26.24 1.04
N LEU A 61 9.68 -26.00 1.96
CA LEU A 61 8.40 -25.37 1.68
C LEU A 61 8.39 -23.91 2.13
N ASP A 62 7.86 -23.02 1.28
CA ASP A 62 7.51 -21.65 1.68
C ASP A 62 6.28 -21.69 2.61
N TRP A 63 6.12 -20.67 3.48
CA TRP A 63 4.95 -20.57 4.34
C TRP A 63 3.62 -20.63 3.56
N GLN A 64 3.61 -20.13 2.31
CA GLN A 64 2.45 -20.19 1.42
C GLN A 64 2.14 -21.62 0.96
N GLN A 65 3.16 -22.44 0.77
CA GLN A 65 3.03 -23.84 0.37
C GLN A 65 2.66 -24.72 1.58
N ALA A 66 3.24 -24.44 2.74
CA ALA A 66 2.92 -25.13 3.98
C ALA A 66 1.47 -24.87 4.44
N ASN A 67 0.95 -23.66 4.20
CA ASN A 67 -0.41 -23.26 4.60
C ASN A 67 -1.20 -22.62 3.43
N PRO A 68 -1.65 -23.42 2.45
CA PRO A 68 -2.26 -22.92 1.22
C PRO A 68 -3.57 -22.16 1.45
N ILE A 69 -4.34 -22.52 2.47
CA ILE A 69 -5.58 -21.82 2.85
C ILE A 69 -5.28 -20.40 3.33
N VAL A 70 -4.29 -20.24 4.21
CA VAL A 70 -3.87 -18.94 4.73
C VAL A 70 -3.28 -18.09 3.60
N ALA A 71 -2.48 -18.69 2.72
CA ALA A 71 -1.92 -18.02 1.55
C ALA A 71 -3.00 -17.50 0.60
N PHE A 72 -4.02 -18.32 0.31
CA PHE A 72 -5.14 -17.92 -0.54
C PHE A 72 -5.92 -16.73 0.03
N MET A 73 -6.19 -16.75 1.34
CA MET A 73 -6.88 -15.65 2.02
C MET A 73 -6.03 -14.37 2.02
N TYR A 74 -4.74 -14.48 2.34
CA TYR A 74 -3.80 -13.36 2.30
C TYR A 74 -3.76 -12.71 0.91
N ASN A 75 -3.62 -13.51 -0.15
CA ASN A 75 -3.61 -13.02 -1.53
C ASN A 75 -4.94 -12.39 -1.93
N THR A 76 -6.07 -12.95 -1.50
CA THR A 76 -7.40 -12.39 -1.76
C THR A 76 -7.58 -11.03 -1.10
N VAL A 77 -7.19 -10.89 0.17
CA VAL A 77 -7.25 -9.61 0.90
C VAL A 77 -6.36 -8.57 0.22
N ASN A 78 -5.14 -8.93 -0.16
CA ASN A 78 -4.24 -8.03 -0.89
C ASN A 78 -4.82 -7.58 -2.23
N LEU A 79 -5.42 -8.50 -2.99
CA LEU A 79 -6.07 -8.18 -4.26
C LEU A 79 -7.20 -7.15 -4.06
N VAL A 80 -8.05 -7.35 -3.05
CA VAL A 80 -9.12 -6.42 -2.71
C VAL A 80 -8.56 -5.05 -2.32
N ILE A 81 -7.49 -5.00 -1.51
CA ILE A 81 -6.82 -3.76 -1.14
C ILE A 81 -6.28 -3.02 -2.37
N TYR A 82 -5.64 -3.73 -3.32
CA TYR A 82 -5.13 -3.12 -4.54
C TYR A 82 -6.23 -2.57 -5.46
N ILE A 83 -7.34 -3.31 -5.60
CA ILE A 83 -8.51 -2.83 -6.36
C ILE A 83 -9.06 -1.56 -5.70
N TRP A 84 -9.25 -1.60 -4.38
CA TRP A 84 -9.77 -0.46 -3.61
C TRP A 84 -8.85 0.77 -3.70
N LEU A 85 -7.53 0.57 -3.58
CA LEU A 85 -6.53 1.61 -3.79
C LEU A 85 -6.64 2.22 -5.19
N GLY A 86 -6.81 1.39 -6.22
CA GLY A 86 -7.03 1.85 -7.59
C GLY A 86 -8.28 2.72 -7.74
N ILE A 87 -9.39 2.34 -7.10
CA ILE A 87 -10.63 3.13 -7.09
C ILE A 87 -10.41 4.49 -6.42
N VAL A 88 -9.77 4.50 -5.24
CA VAL A 88 -9.48 5.73 -4.48
C VAL A 88 -8.57 6.66 -5.28
N LEU A 89 -7.48 6.13 -5.85
CA LEU A 89 -6.57 6.91 -6.71
C LEU A 89 -7.29 7.47 -7.94
N GLY A 90 -8.16 6.67 -8.57
CA GLY A 90 -9.00 7.12 -9.67
C GLY A 90 -9.90 8.29 -9.27
N ALA A 91 -10.64 8.16 -8.17
CA ALA A 91 -11.51 9.21 -7.65
C ALA A 91 -10.73 10.51 -7.33
N LEU A 92 -9.52 10.40 -6.78
CA LEU A 92 -8.64 11.54 -6.52
C LEU A 92 -8.21 12.25 -7.81
N VAL A 93 -7.86 11.48 -8.84
CA VAL A 93 -7.52 12.04 -10.16
C VAL A 93 -8.72 12.77 -10.77
N PHE A 94 -9.91 12.18 -10.70
CA PHE A 94 -11.13 12.84 -11.18
C PHE A 94 -11.39 14.16 -10.44
N GLY A 95 -11.25 14.16 -9.11
CA GLY A 95 -11.35 15.36 -8.29
C GLY A 95 -10.35 16.44 -8.71
N LEU A 96 -9.08 16.06 -8.86
CA LEU A 96 -8.01 16.96 -9.31
C LEU A 96 -8.33 17.58 -10.67
N VAL A 97 -8.71 16.75 -11.66
CA VAL A 97 -9.03 17.24 -13.02
C VAL A 97 -10.21 18.20 -12.97
N ASN A 98 -11.26 17.89 -12.20
CA ASN A 98 -12.42 18.76 -12.08
C ASN A 98 -12.06 20.13 -11.49
N THR A 99 -11.28 20.16 -10.41
CA THR A 99 -10.82 21.41 -9.81
C THR A 99 -9.95 22.23 -10.76
N LEU A 100 -9.03 21.58 -11.49
CA LEU A 100 -8.17 22.25 -12.47
C LEU A 100 -8.96 22.82 -13.64
N ILE A 101 -9.98 22.10 -14.13
CA ILE A 101 -10.88 22.62 -15.16
C ILE A 101 -11.57 23.88 -14.65
N THR A 102 -12.18 23.86 -13.47
CA THR A 102 -12.86 25.03 -12.89
C THR A 102 -11.93 26.23 -12.75
N ALA A 103 -10.73 26.03 -12.17
CA ALA A 103 -9.74 27.09 -12.01
C ALA A 103 -9.29 27.69 -13.35
N VAL A 104 -9.14 26.85 -14.39
CA VAL A 104 -8.83 27.31 -15.75
C VAL A 104 -9.99 28.10 -16.34
N LEU A 105 -11.23 27.63 -16.18
CA LEU A 105 -12.42 28.28 -16.72
C LEU A 105 -12.59 29.70 -16.19
N GLU A 106 -12.36 29.90 -14.89
CA GLU A 106 -12.41 31.22 -14.24
C GLU A 106 -11.40 32.21 -14.83
N ARG A 107 -10.21 31.72 -15.24
CA ARG A 107 -9.12 32.53 -15.78
C ARG A 107 -9.07 32.58 -17.32
N ILE A 108 -10.08 32.08 -18.04
CA ILE A 108 -10.09 32.05 -19.52
C ILE A 108 -9.89 33.44 -20.13
N ARG A 109 -10.58 34.47 -19.61
CA ARG A 109 -10.50 35.84 -20.15
C ARG A 109 -9.08 36.40 -20.02
N GLU A 110 -8.41 36.12 -18.90
CA GLU A 110 -7.02 36.51 -18.66
C GLU A 110 -6.06 35.80 -19.64
N PHE A 111 -6.21 34.50 -19.83
CA PHE A 111 -5.42 33.73 -20.80
C PHE A 111 -5.66 34.19 -22.25
N GLY A 112 -6.86 34.67 -22.56
CA GLY A 112 -7.17 35.31 -23.84
C GLY A 112 -6.42 36.62 -24.05
N LEU A 113 -6.39 37.48 -23.02
CA LEU A 113 -5.65 38.74 -23.05
C LEU A 113 -4.14 38.50 -23.20
N PHE A 114 -3.57 37.57 -22.43
CA PHE A 114 -2.15 37.23 -22.54
C PHE A 114 -1.79 36.70 -23.93
N ARG A 115 -2.65 35.89 -24.54
CA ARG A 115 -2.45 35.44 -25.92
C ARG A 115 -2.51 36.59 -26.93
N ALA A 116 -3.40 37.57 -26.74
CA ALA A 116 -3.48 38.75 -27.60
C ALA A 116 -2.22 39.63 -27.54
N VAL A 117 -1.55 39.67 -26.37
CA VAL A 117 -0.26 40.37 -26.18
C VAL A 117 0.95 39.52 -26.64
N GLY A 118 0.72 38.31 -27.15
CA GLY A 118 1.75 37.46 -27.75
C GLY A 118 2.29 36.33 -26.86
N MET A 119 1.67 36.03 -25.71
CA MET A 119 2.07 34.91 -24.87
C MET A 119 1.90 33.57 -25.61
N ARG A 120 2.97 32.77 -25.64
CA ARG A 120 2.95 31.45 -26.28
C ARG A 120 2.05 30.49 -25.49
N PRO A 121 1.22 29.66 -26.15
CA PRO A 121 0.36 28.71 -25.46
C PRO A 121 1.08 27.71 -24.54
N ARG A 122 2.34 27.39 -24.85
CA ARG A 122 3.19 26.54 -24.00
C ARG A 122 3.45 27.14 -22.63
N ILE A 123 3.48 28.47 -22.50
CA ILE A 123 3.69 29.16 -21.22
C ILE A 123 2.44 29.03 -20.33
N ILE A 124 1.25 29.11 -20.92
CA ILE A 124 -0.02 28.90 -20.20
C ILE A 124 -0.10 27.45 -19.71
N ILE A 125 0.26 26.47 -20.55
CA ILE A 125 0.33 25.06 -20.13
C ILE A 125 1.32 24.90 -18.98
N ALA A 126 2.52 25.47 -19.09
CA ALA A 126 3.53 25.39 -18.04
C ALA A 126 3.05 26.01 -16.72
N GLN A 127 2.32 27.13 -16.77
CA GLN A 127 1.75 27.78 -15.59
C GLN A 127 0.71 26.86 -14.91
N VAL A 128 -0.25 26.31 -15.67
CA VAL A 128 -1.27 25.38 -15.12
C VAL A 128 -0.63 24.12 -14.55
N VAL A 129 0.35 23.54 -15.23
CA VAL A 129 1.08 22.36 -14.74
C VAL A 129 1.87 22.72 -13.47
N SER A 130 2.51 23.89 -13.40
CA SER A 130 3.25 24.33 -12.21
C SER A 130 2.34 24.52 -10.99
N GLU A 131 1.14 25.08 -11.19
CA GLU A 131 0.13 25.24 -10.13
C GLU A 131 -0.34 23.87 -9.63
N SER A 132 -0.55 22.93 -10.56
CA SER A 132 -0.90 21.54 -10.24
C SER A 132 0.19 20.83 -9.44
N VAL A 133 1.46 21.02 -9.82
CA VAL A 133 2.61 20.45 -9.11
C VAL A 133 2.75 21.03 -7.71
N CYS A 134 2.56 22.35 -7.52
CA CYS A 134 2.57 22.96 -6.20
C CYS A 134 1.47 22.39 -5.30
N LEU A 135 0.24 22.27 -5.80
CA LEU A 135 -0.87 21.67 -5.04
C LEU A 135 -0.57 20.22 -4.65
N MET A 136 0.06 19.46 -5.56
CA MET A 136 0.45 18.08 -5.33
C MET A 136 1.54 17.95 -4.27
N LEU A 137 2.58 18.80 -4.31
CA LEU A 137 3.64 18.82 -3.30
C LEU A 137 3.07 19.10 -1.90
N LEU A 138 2.15 20.06 -1.79
CA LEU A 138 1.43 20.32 -0.54
C LEU A 138 0.62 19.09 -0.12
N GLY A 139 -0.12 18.48 -1.03
CA GLY A 139 -0.88 17.26 -0.77
C GLY A 139 -0.01 16.10 -0.26
N ILE A 140 1.19 15.92 -0.81
CA ILE A 140 2.14 14.90 -0.35
C ILE A 140 2.62 15.21 1.06
N VAL A 141 2.98 16.46 1.36
CA VAL A 141 3.41 16.86 2.71
C VAL A 141 2.29 16.59 3.72
N PHE A 142 1.06 17.01 3.43
CA PHE A 142 -0.08 16.76 4.32
C PHE A 142 -0.44 15.27 4.41
N GLY A 143 -0.38 14.53 3.30
CA GLY A 143 -0.68 13.10 3.25
C GLY A 143 0.33 12.27 4.05
N VAL A 144 1.62 12.51 3.86
CA VAL A 144 2.68 11.83 4.62
C VAL A 144 2.60 12.20 6.10
N THR A 145 2.47 13.48 6.43
CA THR A 145 2.35 13.92 7.83
C THR A 145 1.12 13.32 8.49
N GLY A 146 -0.03 13.34 7.81
CA GLY A 146 -1.26 12.71 8.29
C GLY A 146 -1.12 11.21 8.49
N SER A 147 -0.45 10.51 7.57
CA SER A 147 -0.19 9.06 7.70
C SER A 147 0.68 8.73 8.91
N LEU A 148 1.69 9.56 9.21
CA LEU A 148 2.55 9.39 10.37
C LEU A 148 1.79 9.66 11.68
N LEU A 149 0.90 10.67 11.71
CA LEU A 149 0.06 10.96 12.87
C LEU A 149 -0.93 9.82 13.14
N ILE A 150 -1.57 9.30 12.09
CA ILE A 150 -2.45 8.13 12.17
C ILE A 150 -1.66 6.93 12.70
N PHE A 151 -0.48 6.66 12.13
CA PHE A 151 0.37 5.56 12.62
C PHE A 151 0.76 5.71 14.09
N ALA A 152 1.12 6.92 14.53
CA ALA A 152 1.43 7.19 15.93
C ALA A 152 0.21 6.99 16.84
N TRP A 153 -0.98 7.40 16.39
CA TRP A 153 -2.24 7.18 17.12
C TRP A 153 -2.60 5.69 17.22
N LEU A 154 -2.32 4.92 16.17
CA LEU A 154 -2.54 3.48 16.09
C LEU A 154 -1.37 2.64 16.63
N HIS A 155 -0.38 3.25 17.30
CA HIS A 155 0.80 2.56 17.80
C HIS A 155 0.45 1.44 18.81
N ASN A 156 -0.62 1.63 19.58
CA ASN A 156 -1.12 0.64 20.54
C ASN A 156 -1.81 -0.57 19.86
N GLY A 157 -1.87 -0.60 18.53
CA GLY A 157 -2.54 -1.63 17.74
C GLY A 157 -4.01 -1.31 17.49
N ILE A 158 -4.57 -1.92 16.45
CA ILE A 158 -6.03 -1.94 16.26
C ILE A 158 -6.53 -3.16 17.02
N ASP A 159 -7.40 -2.93 18.01
CA ASP A 159 -8.08 -4.01 18.71
C ASP A 159 -9.09 -4.65 17.75
N LEU A 160 -8.74 -5.82 17.23
CA LEU A 160 -9.59 -6.62 16.34
C LEU A 160 -10.47 -7.61 17.13
N SER A 161 -10.68 -7.42 18.43
CA SER A 161 -11.52 -8.28 19.27
C SER A 161 -12.90 -8.58 18.68
N ALA A 162 -13.52 -7.63 17.98
CA ALA A 162 -14.79 -7.83 17.28
C ALA A 162 -14.73 -8.88 16.13
N PHE A 163 -13.54 -9.16 15.61
CA PHE A 163 -13.26 -10.17 14.59
C PHE A 163 -12.40 -11.32 15.14
N ALA A 164 -12.16 -11.37 16.45
CA ALA A 164 -11.25 -12.33 17.09
C ALA A 164 -11.57 -13.78 16.73
N SER A 165 -12.85 -14.15 16.65
CA SER A 165 -13.26 -15.52 16.30
C SER A 165 -12.77 -15.98 14.92
N GLY A 166 -12.69 -15.07 13.94
CA GLY A 166 -12.16 -15.37 12.60
C GLY A 166 -10.63 -15.32 12.53
N VAL A 167 -10.00 -14.47 13.35
CA VAL A 167 -8.54 -14.25 13.36
C VAL A 167 -7.81 -15.32 14.20
N GLU A 168 -8.41 -15.76 15.31
CA GLU A 168 -7.89 -16.82 16.19
C GLU A 168 -7.98 -18.21 15.56
N MET A 169 -9.03 -18.47 14.78
CA MET A 169 -9.16 -19.74 14.02
C MET A 169 -8.04 -19.89 12.96
N MET A 170 -7.36 -18.78 12.64
CA MET A 170 -6.27 -18.69 11.67
C MET A 170 -4.89 -18.64 12.33
N GLY A 171 -4.81 -18.73 13.66
CA GLY A 171 -3.55 -18.67 14.40
C GLY A 171 -2.83 -17.33 14.35
N MET A 172 -3.56 -16.27 14.00
CA MET A 172 -3.05 -14.90 14.04
C MET A 172 -3.42 -14.28 15.39
N SER A 173 -2.54 -13.44 15.92
CA SER A 173 -2.84 -12.72 17.16
C SER A 173 -3.89 -11.65 16.94
N SER A 174 -4.73 -11.41 17.96
CA SER A 174 -5.82 -10.44 17.89
C SER A 174 -5.35 -8.98 17.79
N GLN A 175 -4.05 -8.74 17.95
CA GLN A 175 -3.42 -7.42 17.87
C GLN A 175 -2.68 -7.25 16.55
N MET A 176 -3.35 -6.62 15.58
CA MET A 176 -2.67 -6.14 14.38
C MET A 176 -1.94 -4.83 14.67
N LYS A 177 -0.62 -4.88 14.63
CA LYS A 177 0.23 -3.68 14.70
C LYS A 177 0.46 -3.17 13.28
N PRO A 178 0.10 -1.91 12.97
CA PRO A 178 0.44 -1.33 11.68
C PRO A 178 1.96 -1.31 11.54
N ALA A 179 2.43 -1.57 10.32
CA ALA A 179 3.84 -1.48 9.99
C ALA A 179 4.01 -0.55 8.80
N LEU A 180 4.71 0.56 9.00
CA LEU A 180 5.10 1.44 7.92
C LEU A 180 6.49 1.04 7.44
N VAL A 181 6.56 0.64 6.17
CA VAL A 181 7.82 0.41 5.48
C VAL A 181 8.08 1.64 4.62
N ALA A 182 9.23 2.30 4.83
CA ALA A 182 9.57 3.52 4.10
C ALA A 182 9.57 3.33 2.58
N HIS A 183 9.96 2.13 2.11
CA HIS A 183 9.93 1.76 0.71
C HIS A 183 8.51 1.85 0.12
N ASP A 184 7.51 1.31 0.81
CA ASP A 184 6.13 1.28 0.31
C ASP A 184 5.54 2.69 0.23
N VAL A 185 5.84 3.54 1.22
CA VAL A 185 5.46 4.95 1.22
C VAL A 185 6.09 5.68 0.02
N LEU A 186 7.39 5.46 -0.24
CA LEU A 186 8.08 6.05 -1.38
C LEU A 186 7.47 5.63 -2.71
N VAL A 187 7.17 4.34 -2.89
CA VAL A 187 6.53 3.82 -4.10
C VAL A 187 5.17 4.48 -4.32
N VAL A 188 4.32 4.54 -3.28
CA VAL A 188 2.99 5.15 -3.38
C VAL A 188 3.08 6.65 -3.69
N VAL A 189 4.00 7.37 -3.05
CA VAL A 189 4.22 8.81 -3.34
C VAL A 189 4.66 8.99 -4.79
N LEU A 190 5.63 8.20 -5.28
CA LEU A 190 6.11 8.31 -6.65
C LEU A 190 5.00 8.02 -7.67
N VAL A 191 4.24 6.95 -7.46
CA VAL A 191 3.11 6.58 -8.33
C VAL A 191 2.05 7.69 -8.34
N SER A 192 1.73 8.26 -7.18
CA SER A 192 0.76 9.35 -7.05
C SER A 192 1.22 10.61 -7.78
N VAL A 193 2.51 10.95 -7.68
CA VAL A 193 3.10 12.09 -8.40
C VAL A 193 2.97 11.91 -9.90
N VAL A 194 3.42 10.76 -10.41
CA VAL A 194 3.37 10.44 -11.84
C VAL A 194 1.93 10.53 -12.35
N LEU A 195 0.99 9.91 -11.64
CA LEU A 195 -0.42 9.89 -12.01
C LEU A 195 -1.01 11.31 -12.06
N ALA A 196 -0.72 12.15 -11.08
CA ALA A 196 -1.26 13.50 -11.00
C ALA A 196 -0.61 14.46 -12.02
N VAL A 197 0.67 14.28 -12.36
CA VAL A 197 1.32 15.02 -13.46
C VAL A 197 0.68 14.64 -14.80
N VAL A 198 0.48 13.35 -15.05
CA VAL A 198 -0.19 12.86 -16.27
C VAL A 198 -1.63 13.39 -16.34
N ALA A 199 -2.37 13.35 -15.23
CA ALA A 199 -3.73 13.85 -15.15
C ALA A 199 -3.84 15.36 -15.40
N SER A 200 -2.92 16.17 -14.87
CA SER A 200 -2.94 17.63 -15.02
C SER A 200 -2.64 18.11 -16.45
N PHE A 201 -2.03 17.27 -17.28
CA PHE A 201 -1.76 17.59 -18.68
C PHE A 201 -3.04 17.74 -19.51
N TYR A 202 -4.08 16.96 -19.22
CA TYR A 202 -5.38 17.04 -19.91
C TYR A 202 -6.05 18.43 -19.79
N PRO A 203 -6.31 18.97 -18.58
CA PRO A 203 -6.89 20.30 -18.42
C PRO A 203 -5.95 21.41 -18.94
N ALA A 204 -4.64 21.29 -18.75
CA ALA A 204 -3.68 22.26 -19.27
C ALA A 204 -3.75 22.38 -20.81
N ARG A 205 -3.85 21.26 -21.52
CA ARG A 205 -4.04 21.25 -22.98
C ARG A 205 -5.39 21.81 -23.38
N ARG A 206 -6.44 21.57 -22.59
CA ARG A 206 -7.78 22.11 -22.84
C ARG A 206 -7.83 23.63 -22.68
N ALA A 207 -7.12 24.19 -21.69
CA ALA A 207 -6.99 25.64 -21.46
C ALA A 207 -6.53 26.40 -22.72
N VAL A 208 -5.53 25.84 -23.42
CA VAL A 208 -4.99 26.45 -24.64
C VAL A 208 -5.92 26.36 -25.84
N ARG A 209 -6.70 25.26 -25.94
CA ARG A 209 -7.59 25.02 -27.07
C ARG A 209 -8.91 25.78 -26.97
N MET A 210 -9.26 26.30 -25.78
CA MET A 210 -10.44 27.13 -25.61
C MET A 210 -10.23 28.48 -26.31
N ASN A 211 -11.14 28.83 -27.22
CA ASN A 211 -11.15 30.13 -27.87
C ASN A 211 -11.69 31.18 -26.90
N PRO A 212 -10.94 32.27 -26.61
CA PRO A 212 -11.41 33.34 -25.73
C PRO A 212 -12.71 34.00 -26.23
N LEU A 213 -12.94 33.97 -27.55
CA LEU A 213 -14.11 34.54 -28.21
C LEU A 213 -15.41 33.78 -27.88
N ASP A 214 -15.33 32.49 -27.57
CA ASP A 214 -16.53 31.70 -27.20
C ASP A 214 -17.00 32.02 -25.77
N ALA A 215 -16.11 32.48 -24.89
CA ALA A 215 -16.40 32.86 -23.50
C ALA A 215 -16.91 34.31 -23.33
N LEU A 216 -16.94 35.09 -24.41
CA LEU A 216 -17.50 36.44 -24.46
C LEU A 216 -18.90 36.50 -25.08
N ARG A 217 -19.38 35.39 -25.65
CA ARG A 217 -20.70 35.29 -26.28
C ARG A 217 -21.83 34.84 -25.34
N HIS A 218 -21.51 34.55 -24.08
CA HIS A 218 -22.46 34.28 -23.00
C HIS A 218 -22.04 35.07 -21.76
#